data_AF-A0A967HLY7-F1
#
_entry.id   AF-A0A967HLY7-F1
#
_cell.length_a   1.000
_cell.length_b   1.000
_cell.length_c   1.000
_cell.angle_alpha   90.00
_cell.angle_beta   90.00
_cell.angle_gamma   90.00
#
_symmetry.space_group_name_H-M   'P 1'
#
loop_
_entity.id
_entity.type
_entity.pdbx_description
1 polymer ?
#
loop_
_entity_poly.entity_id
_entity_poly.type
_entity_poly.pdbx_seq_one_letter_code
_entity_poly.pdbx_strand_id
1 'polypeptide(L)'
;MNRDGAIEGGRSAEGQVELDASVERVWRALTEAAELERWFPLEAKVEPGPDGRIWMSWGGEHAGWSAIQVWDPPRHLRISWS
;
A
#
# COMPACT_ATOMS: atom_id res chain seq x y z
N MET A 1 -0.57 11.26 -28.51
CA MET A 1 0.18 11.16 -27.24
C MET A 1 -0.84 10.84 -26.16
N ASN A 2 -1.13 9.56 -25.94
CA ASN A 2 -2.18 9.12 -25.02
C ASN A 2 -1.61 9.01 -23.60
N ARG A 3 -2.40 9.46 -22.62
CA ARG A 3 -2.01 9.69 -21.22
C ARG A 3 -2.21 8.48 -20.30
N ASP A 4 -2.54 7.32 -20.85
CA ASP A 4 -2.90 6.15 -20.05
C ASP A 4 -1.94 5.01 -20.39
N GLY A 5 -0.88 4.88 -19.60
CA GLY A 5 0.07 3.77 -19.68
C GLY A 5 -0.52 2.45 -19.17
N ALA A 6 -1.68 2.05 -19.70
CA ALA A 6 -2.23 0.73 -19.47
C ALA A 6 -1.52 -0.27 -20.40
N ILE A 7 -0.80 -1.22 -19.82
CA ILE A 7 -0.33 -2.40 -20.53
C ILE A 7 -1.54 -3.23 -20.98
N GLU A 8 -1.82 -3.23 -22.29
CA GLU A 8 -2.86 -4.06 -22.89
C GLU A 8 -2.57 -5.55 -22.58
N GLY A 9 -3.41 -6.15 -21.72
CA GLY A 9 -3.31 -7.57 -21.32
C GLY A 9 -3.24 -7.85 -19.81
N GLY A 10 -3.16 -6.81 -18.95
CA GLY A 10 -3.19 -6.99 -17.49
C GLY A 10 -4.59 -7.28 -16.93
N ARG A 11 -4.71 -8.16 -15.94
CA ARG A 11 -5.92 -8.28 -15.12
C ARG A 11 -5.86 -7.26 -13.97
N SER A 12 -6.95 -6.54 -13.74
CA SER A 12 -7.13 -5.66 -12.58
C SER A 12 -8.27 -6.18 -11.69
N ALA A 13 -8.21 -5.81 -10.41
CA ALA A 13 -9.28 -6.03 -9.44
C ALA A 13 -9.51 -4.73 -8.68
N GLU A 14 -10.78 -4.34 -8.53
CA GLU A 14 -11.20 -3.10 -7.88
C GLU A 14 -12.31 -3.40 -6.88
N GLY A 15 -12.33 -2.66 -5.77
CA GLY A 15 -13.32 -2.80 -4.71
C GLY A 15 -13.40 -1.56 -3.85
N GLN A 16 -14.55 -1.36 -3.22
CA GLN A 16 -14.81 -0.24 -2.31
C GLN A 16 -15.55 -0.75 -1.08
N VAL A 17 -15.26 -0.16 0.08
CA VAL A 17 -15.95 -0.40 1.35
C VAL A 17 -16.16 0.93 2.08
N GLU A 18 -17.27 1.05 2.79
CA GLU A 18 -17.53 2.16 3.71
C GLU A 18 -17.04 1.79 5.11
N LEU A 19 -16.28 2.69 5.73
CA LEU A 19 -15.71 2.49 7.05
C LEU A 19 -16.20 3.59 8.00
N ASP A 20 -16.70 3.20 9.17
CA ASP A 20 -17.02 4.13 10.26
C ASP A 20 -15.73 4.53 11.01
N ALA A 21 -14.85 5.25 10.30
CA ALA A 21 -13.58 5.74 10.82
C ALA A 21 -13.17 7.02 10.09
N SER A 22 -12.34 7.84 10.74
CA SER A 22 -11.75 9.01 10.07
C SER A 22 -10.73 8.60 9.02
N VAL A 23 -10.53 9.46 8.02
CA VAL A 23 -9.55 9.24 6.94
C VAL A 23 -8.13 9.10 7.52
N GLU A 24 -7.80 9.85 8.57
CA GLU A 24 -6.51 9.78 9.25
C GLU A 24 -6.31 8.44 9.98
N ARG A 25 -7.38 7.83 10.52
CA ARG A 25 -7.29 6.51 11.13
C ARG A 25 -6.99 5.43 10.10
N VAL A 26 -7.65 5.51 8.95
CA VAL A 26 -7.43 4.61 7.81
C VAL A 26 -6.03 4.80 7.25
N TRP A 27 -5.58 6.04 7.07
CA TRP A 27 -4.22 6.34 6.62
C TRP A 27 -3.17 5.67 7.51
N ARG A 28 -3.25 5.86 8.83
CA ARG A 28 -2.34 5.19 9.78
C ARG A 28 -2.40 3.67 9.66
N ALA A 29 -3.59 3.09 9.46
CA ALA A 29 -3.74 1.65 9.26
C ALA A 29 -3.03 1.10 8.00
N LEU A 30 -2.81 1.96 7.01
CA LEU A 30 -2.13 1.64 5.76
C LEU A 30 -0.65 2.01 5.76
N THR A 31 -0.21 2.93 6.62
CA THR A 31 1.14 3.53 6.54
C THR A 31 2.01 3.38 7.78
N GLU A 32 1.49 2.90 8.90
CA GLU A 32 2.30 2.63 10.10
C GLU A 32 2.54 1.13 10.23
N ALA A 33 3.80 0.73 10.42
CA ALA A 33 4.18 -0.68 10.51
C ALA A 33 3.37 -1.44 11.60
N ALA A 34 3.29 -0.87 12.80
CA ALA A 34 2.58 -1.46 13.92
C ALA A 34 1.05 -1.55 13.70
N GLU A 35 0.49 -0.73 12.82
CA GLU A 35 -0.93 -0.81 12.48
C GLU A 35 -1.18 -1.83 11.35
N LEU A 36 -0.29 -1.91 10.35
CA LEU A 36 -0.34 -2.92 9.30
C LEU A 36 -0.32 -4.34 9.88
N GLU A 37 0.59 -4.61 10.82
CA GLU A 37 0.74 -5.91 11.50
C GLU A 37 -0.52 -6.39 12.23
N ARG A 38 -1.49 -5.49 12.50
CA ARG A 38 -2.74 -5.86 13.18
C ARG A 38 -3.77 -6.51 12.27
N TRP A 39 -3.67 -6.34 10.95
CA TRP A 39 -4.73 -6.78 10.03
C TRP A 39 -4.24 -7.34 8.69
N PHE A 40 -2.99 -7.13 8.29
CA PHE A 40 -2.53 -7.49 6.95
C PHE A 40 -1.29 -8.40 6.91
N PRO A 41 -0.02 -7.91 7.00
CA PRO A 41 1.14 -8.80 7.13
C PRO A 41 1.36 -9.26 8.58
N LEU A 42 2.21 -10.28 8.77
CA LEU A 42 2.67 -10.70 10.10
C LEU A 42 3.76 -9.76 10.65
N GLU A 43 4.60 -9.22 9.77
CA GLU A 43 5.64 -8.24 10.11
C GLU A 43 5.69 -7.15 9.03
N ALA A 44 5.94 -5.91 9.43
CA ALA A 44 6.03 -4.78 8.53
C ALA A 44 7.17 -3.82 8.89
N LYS A 45 7.72 -3.14 7.86
CA LYS A 45 8.57 -1.96 8.03
C LYS A 45 8.10 -0.90 7.06
N VAL A 46 8.09 0.36 7.48
CA VAL A 46 7.68 1.47 6.62
C VAL A 46 8.76 2.55 6.64
N GLU A 47 9.23 2.89 5.44
CA GLU A 47 9.98 4.10 5.16
C GLU A 47 9.01 5.06 4.44
N PRO A 48 8.46 6.08 5.11
CA PRO A 48 7.39 6.91 4.55
C PRO A 48 7.90 7.96 3.56
N GLY A 49 7.02 8.41 2.65
CA GLY A 49 7.26 9.56 1.76
C GLY A 49 7.20 9.23 0.26
N PRO A 50 7.36 10.25 -0.61
CA PRO A 50 7.28 10.11 -2.08
C PRO A 50 8.28 9.15 -2.73
N ASP A 51 9.37 8.82 -2.03
CA ASP A 51 10.39 7.83 -2.45
C ASP A 51 10.53 6.70 -1.43
N GLY A 52 9.52 6.55 -0.56
CA GLY A 52 9.50 5.57 0.49
C GLY A 52 9.23 4.16 0.00
N ARG A 53 9.20 3.21 0.93
CA ARG A 53 8.91 1.81 0.66
C ARG A 53 8.31 1.12 1.87
N ILE A 54 7.53 0.09 1.60
CA ILE A 54 6.88 -0.74 2.63
C ILE A 54 7.40 -2.16 2.47
N TRP A 55 7.99 -2.70 3.53
CA TRP A 55 8.32 -4.12 3.60
C TRP A 55 7.19 -4.85 4.28
N MET A 56 6.78 -5.98 3.72
CA MET A 56 5.73 -6.84 4.25
C MET A 56 6.23 -8.29 4.26
N SER A 57 5.88 -9.03 5.31
CA SER A 57 6.19 -10.45 5.45
C SER A 57 5.00 -11.25 5.95
N TRP A 58 4.81 -12.44 5.36
CA TRP A 58 3.89 -13.49 5.83
C TRP A 58 4.66 -14.72 6.32
N GLY A 59 5.95 -14.55 6.65
CA GLY A 59 6.83 -15.60 7.16
C GLY A 59 7.58 -16.36 6.07
N GLY A 60 8.69 -17.00 6.47
CA GLY A 60 9.56 -17.74 5.55
C GLY A 60 10.13 -16.85 4.45
N GLU A 61 10.05 -17.32 3.20
CA GLU A 61 10.49 -16.58 2.01
C GLU A 61 9.44 -15.60 1.47
N HIS A 62 8.25 -15.54 2.08
CA HIS A 62 7.16 -14.66 1.65
C HIS A 62 7.31 -13.26 2.24
N ALA A 63 8.37 -12.58 1.84
CA ALA A 63 8.64 -11.21 2.25
C ALA A 63 9.27 -10.38 1.14
N GLY A 64 8.94 -9.09 1.08
CA GLY A 64 9.42 -8.22 0.01
C GLY A 64 9.23 -6.74 0.31
N TRP A 65 10.02 -5.92 -0.37
CA TRP A 65 9.84 -4.47 -0.37
C TRP A 65 8.97 -4.05 -1.56
N SER A 66 7.94 -3.27 -1.27
CA SER A 66 7.14 -2.55 -2.26
C SER A 66 7.53 -1.08 -2.26
N ALA A 67 7.85 -0.53 -3.44
CA ALA A 67 8.12 0.90 -3.58
C ALA A 67 6.83 1.70 -3.48
N ILE A 68 6.87 2.85 -2.80
CA ILE A 68 5.77 3.81 -2.80
C ILE A 68 5.83 4.59 -4.12
N GLN A 69 4.75 4.52 -4.89
CA GLN A 69 4.61 5.19 -6.18
C GLN A 69 3.82 6.51 -6.08
N VAL A 70 2.95 6.60 -5.08
CA VAL A 70 2.19 7.82 -4.75
C VAL A 70 2.08 7.93 -3.24
N TRP A 71 2.41 9.11 -2.71
CA TRP A 71 2.30 9.46 -1.30
C TRP A 71 1.62 10.84 -1.17
N ASP A 72 0.30 10.85 -1.01
CA ASP A 72 -0.51 12.06 -0.78
C ASP A 72 -1.35 11.90 0.48
N PRO A 73 -0.79 12.18 1.67
CA PRO A 73 -1.48 11.98 2.93
C PRO A 73 -2.65 12.97 3.12
N PRO A 74 -3.80 12.53 3.67
CA PRO A 74 -4.19 11.16 3.98
C PRO A 74 -5.05 10.51 2.89
N ARG A 75 -4.97 10.98 1.64
CA ARG A 75 -5.98 10.74 0.58
C ARG A 75 -5.61 9.63 -0.39
N HIS A 76 -4.33 9.43 -0.69
CA HIS A 76 -3.92 8.48 -1.71
C HIS A 76 -2.53 7.88 -1.43
N LEU A 77 -2.51 6.55 -1.33
CA LEU A 77 -1.31 5.72 -1.30
C LEU A 77 -1.37 4.76 -2.48
N ARG A 78 -0.26 4.62 -3.20
CA ARG A 78 -0.09 3.56 -4.20
C ARG A 78 1.28 2.92 -4.02
N ILE A 79 1.32 1.60 -4.01
CA ILE A 79 2.55 0.80 -3.91
C ILE A 79 2.70 -0.14 -5.11
N SER A 80 3.94 -0.50 -5.44
CA SER A 80 4.20 -1.55 -6.42
C SER A 80 3.97 -2.95 -5.85
N TRP A 81 3.59 -3.86 -6.73
CA TRP A 81 3.68 -5.31 -6.52
C TRP A 81 4.73 -5.83 -7.50
N SER A 82 5.86 -6.31 -6.99
CA SER A 82 7.00 -6.82 -7.76
C SER A 82 7.66 -7.98 -7.04
#